data_AF-A0A3D4F0E6-F1
#
_entry.id   AF-A0A3D4F0E6-F1
#
_cell.length_a   1.000
_cell.length_b   1.000
_cell.length_c   1.000
_cell.angle_alpha   90.00
_cell.angle_beta   90.00
_cell.angle_gamma   90.00
#
_symmetry.space_group_name_H-M   'P 1'
#
loop_
_entity.id
_entity.type
_entity.pdbx_description
1 polymer ?
#
loop_
_entity_poly.entity_id
_entity_poly.type
_entity_poly.pdbx_seq_one_letter_code
_entity_poly.pdbx_strand_id
1 'polypeptide(L)'
;DYAYSEDSPRGGDVSIVGWHLQALKACKYTGLDFANLTRCYKKGLDYVERCQLASGAIGYSGPNIGGGSDGTTLAAVGALCFQIWKSSASKVARKAVRFMDKEMKFDWNTADSDLYGHYYAVQCMINNGGPEWERYNKLFRDQVLNNQHKDGYYKVVGGGNKINAVAGSFAGDGGYGRHYRACLATLMLESYYRFLPATGAKTN
;
A
#
# COMPACT_ATOMS: atom_id res chain seq x y z
N ASP A 1 19.43 1.55 9.39
CA ASP A 1 19.10 0.68 8.23
C ASP A 1 18.03 -0.35 8.63
N TYR A 2 17.93 -1.50 7.93
CA TYR A 2 16.98 -2.58 8.25
C TYR A 2 17.32 -3.35 9.53
N ALA A 3 18.56 -3.22 10.01
CA ALA A 3 18.98 -3.68 11.32
C ALA A 3 18.79 -2.59 12.40
N TYR A 4 18.19 -1.45 12.04
CA TYR A 4 18.01 -0.28 12.91
C TYR A 4 19.32 0.32 13.44
N SER A 5 20.44 0.09 12.74
CA SER A 5 21.68 0.81 13.04
C SER A 5 21.48 2.31 12.74
N GLU A 6 21.75 3.14 13.76
CA GLU A 6 21.61 4.60 13.71
C GLU A 6 22.77 5.28 12.97
N ASP A 7 23.92 4.60 12.86
CA ASP A 7 25.13 5.03 12.18
C ASP A 7 25.20 4.57 10.71
N SER A 8 24.24 3.77 10.25
CA SER A 8 24.24 3.27 8.88
C SER A 8 23.95 4.37 7.85
N PRO A 9 24.82 4.55 6.83
CA PRO A 9 24.65 5.59 5.81
C PRO A 9 23.48 5.31 4.85
N ARG A 10 22.91 4.09 4.87
CA ARG A 10 21.73 3.73 4.07
C ARG A 10 20.50 4.55 4.45
N GLY A 11 20.37 4.91 5.72
CA GLY A 11 19.17 5.54 6.25
C GLY A 11 17.94 4.62 6.23
N GLY A 12 16.76 5.24 6.20
CA GLY A 12 15.45 4.57 6.06
C GLY A 12 14.82 4.81 4.70
N ASP A 13 13.71 4.13 4.43
CA ASP A 13 12.90 4.29 3.22
C ASP A 13 11.39 4.26 3.55
N VAL A 14 10.57 4.75 2.62
CA VAL A 14 9.12 4.85 2.77
C VAL A 14 8.46 3.47 2.88
N SER A 15 9.03 2.43 2.28
CA SER A 15 8.44 1.09 2.35
C SER A 15 8.46 0.55 3.79
N ILE A 16 9.56 0.74 4.52
CA ILE A 16 9.65 0.37 5.94
C ILE A 16 8.91 1.35 6.84
N VAL A 17 9.03 2.66 6.60
CA VAL A 17 8.31 3.67 7.40
C VAL A 17 6.80 3.44 7.35
N GLY A 18 6.27 2.99 6.20
CA GLY A 18 4.86 2.62 6.07
C GLY A 18 4.43 1.46 6.96
N TRP A 19 5.30 0.46 7.18
CA TRP A 19 5.04 -0.64 8.12
C TRP A 19 5.03 -0.12 9.55
N HIS A 20 6.03 0.70 9.93
CA HIS A 20 6.09 1.29 11.26
C HIS A 20 4.90 2.17 11.57
N LEU A 21 4.44 3.00 10.63
CA LEU A 21 3.28 3.86 10.83
C LEU A 21 2.00 3.05 11.04
N GLN A 22 1.82 1.93 10.35
CA GLN A 22 0.70 1.01 10.63
C GLN A 22 0.84 0.34 12.00
N ALA A 23 2.03 -0.14 12.36
CA ALA A 23 2.28 -0.75 13.66
C ALA A 23 2.02 0.22 14.82
N LEU A 24 2.53 1.45 14.73
CA LEU A 24 2.26 2.52 15.70
C LEU A 24 0.75 2.83 15.77
N LYS A 25 0.01 2.71 14.66
CA LYS A 25 -1.43 2.95 14.64
C LYS A 25 -2.16 1.83 15.38
N ALA A 26 -1.73 0.58 15.20
CA ALA A 26 -2.22 -0.55 15.96
C ALA A 26 -1.93 -0.39 17.46
N CYS A 27 -0.72 0.03 17.84
CA CYS A 27 -0.39 0.38 19.23
C CYS A 27 -1.34 1.44 19.79
N LYS A 28 -1.64 2.49 19.02
CA LYS A 28 -2.61 3.51 19.45
C LYS A 28 -4.01 2.93 19.70
N TYR A 29 -4.43 1.91 18.95
CA TYR A 29 -5.74 1.29 19.10
C TYR A 29 -5.87 0.37 20.33
N THR A 30 -4.76 -0.07 20.93
CA THR A 30 -4.82 -0.87 22.15
C THR A 30 -5.22 -0.04 23.38
N GLY A 31 -5.12 1.29 23.30
CA GLY A 31 -5.36 2.19 24.43
C GLY A 31 -4.24 2.17 25.50
N LEU A 32 -3.19 1.37 25.30
CA LEU A 32 -2.03 1.37 26.17
C LEU A 32 -1.18 2.63 25.95
N ASP A 33 -0.55 3.12 27.01
CA ASP A 33 0.41 4.21 26.89
C ASP A 33 1.76 3.68 26.42
N PHE A 34 2.25 4.25 25.33
CA PHE A 34 3.56 3.94 24.76
C PHE A 34 4.39 5.21 24.71
N ALA A 35 5.55 5.18 25.37
CA ALA A 35 6.47 6.30 25.38
C ALA A 35 6.77 6.80 23.97
N ASN A 36 6.67 8.13 23.78
CA ASN A 36 6.97 8.83 22.52
C ASN A 36 6.10 8.47 21.31
N LEU A 37 5.02 7.70 21.44
CA LEU A 37 4.15 7.29 20.32
C LEU A 37 3.77 8.48 19.42
N THR A 38 3.34 9.58 20.03
CA THR A 38 2.95 10.80 19.32
C THR A 38 4.09 11.43 18.54
N ARG A 39 5.30 11.43 19.10
CA ARG A 39 6.50 11.96 18.44
C ARG A 39 6.92 11.08 17.27
N CYS A 40 6.87 9.76 17.45
CA CYS A 40 7.29 8.79 16.44
C CYS A 40 6.40 8.83 15.19
N TYR A 41 5.07 8.79 15.34
CA TYR A 41 4.20 8.80 14.16
C TYR A 41 4.27 10.14 13.41
N LYS A 42 4.42 11.27 14.12
CA LYS A 42 4.58 12.59 13.49
C LYS A 42 5.86 12.63 12.65
N LYS A 43 7.01 12.22 13.21
CA LYS A 43 8.28 12.15 12.47
C LYS A 43 8.19 11.24 11.24
N GLY A 44 7.48 10.10 11.36
CA GLY A 44 7.26 9.20 10.23
C GLY A 44 6.43 9.85 9.13
N LEU A 45 5.32 10.52 9.46
CA LEU A 45 4.52 11.26 8.47
C LEU A 45 5.31 12.40 7.81
N ASP A 46 6.08 13.17 8.57
CA ASP A 46 6.91 14.25 8.03
C ASP A 46 7.96 13.69 7.04
N TYR A 47 8.51 12.50 7.31
CA TYR A 47 9.43 11.82 6.40
C TYR A 47 8.74 11.41 5.09
N VAL A 48 7.55 10.80 5.17
CA VAL A 48 6.77 10.42 3.99
C VAL A 48 6.38 11.65 3.15
N GLU A 49 5.98 12.75 3.79
CA GLU A 49 5.64 14.01 3.10
C GLU A 49 6.83 14.59 2.33
N ARG A 50 8.03 14.58 2.92
CA ARG A 50 9.26 15.03 2.24
C ARG A 50 9.62 14.19 1.02
N CYS A 51 9.14 12.95 0.94
CA CYS A 51 9.36 12.07 -0.21
C CYS A 51 8.30 12.24 -1.31
N GLN A 52 7.27 13.07 -1.13
CA GLN A 52 6.23 13.27 -2.14
C GLN A 52 6.67 14.23 -3.25
N LEU A 53 6.49 13.80 -4.50
CA LEU A 53 6.77 14.59 -5.70
C LEU A 53 5.64 15.56 -6.05
N ALA A 54 5.93 16.50 -6.96
CA ALA A 54 4.95 17.41 -7.54
C ALA A 54 3.76 16.67 -8.22
N SER A 55 4.00 15.48 -8.79
CA SER A 55 2.97 14.64 -9.42
C SER A 55 1.99 13.99 -8.43
N GLY A 56 2.39 13.83 -7.16
CA GLY A 56 1.66 13.03 -6.17
C GLY A 56 2.25 11.66 -5.90
N ALA A 57 3.15 11.19 -6.77
CA ALA A 57 3.98 10.02 -6.49
C ALA A 57 4.80 10.22 -5.22
N ILE A 58 5.16 9.14 -4.55
CA ILE A 58 6.03 9.17 -3.36
C ILE A 58 7.26 8.33 -3.67
N GLY A 59 8.44 8.92 -3.47
CA GLY A 59 9.70 8.23 -3.72
C GLY A 59 10.18 7.38 -2.55
N TYR A 60 11.25 6.61 -2.78
CA TYR A 60 11.72 5.59 -1.84
C TYR A 60 12.43 6.18 -0.62
N SER A 61 13.41 7.05 -0.82
CA SER A 61 14.17 7.72 0.25
C SER A 61 14.29 9.24 0.04
N GLY A 62 13.52 9.77 -0.90
CA GLY A 62 13.46 11.19 -1.26
C GLY A 62 12.43 11.42 -2.37
N PRO A 63 12.22 12.66 -2.83
CA PRO A 63 11.21 13.00 -3.83
C PRO A 63 11.69 12.69 -5.26
N ASN A 64 12.07 11.44 -5.52
CA ASN A 64 12.42 10.92 -6.83
C ASN A 64 11.82 9.53 -7.04
N ILE A 65 11.48 9.22 -8.30
CA ILE A 65 11.10 7.86 -8.70
C ILE A 65 12.31 7.24 -9.38
N GLY A 66 12.84 6.17 -8.79
CA GLY A 66 14.04 5.47 -9.28
C GLY A 66 13.74 4.03 -9.69
N GLY A 67 14.69 3.42 -10.40
CA GLY A 67 14.75 1.96 -10.58
C GLY A 67 13.63 1.33 -11.41
N GLY A 68 13.01 2.08 -12.33
CA GLY A 68 11.94 1.58 -13.19
C GLY A 68 10.59 1.40 -12.49
N SER A 69 10.42 1.94 -11.27
CA SER A 69 9.12 2.02 -10.61
C SER A 69 8.21 3.03 -11.29
N ASP A 70 6.91 2.76 -11.31
CA ASP A 70 5.86 3.70 -11.72
C ASP A 70 5.49 4.70 -10.61
N GLY A 71 6.04 4.52 -9.40
CA GLY A 71 5.78 5.33 -8.21
C GLY A 71 4.44 5.08 -7.51
N THR A 72 3.59 4.18 -8.01
CA THR A 72 2.22 4.01 -7.51
C THR A 72 2.19 3.23 -6.19
N THR A 73 3.07 2.23 -6.02
CA THR A 73 3.19 1.44 -4.79
C THR A 73 3.49 2.28 -3.55
N LEU A 74 4.48 3.17 -3.63
CA LEU A 74 4.81 4.02 -2.49
C LEU A 74 3.83 5.19 -2.32
N ALA A 75 3.17 5.63 -3.40
CA ALA A 75 2.03 6.53 -3.29
C ALA A 75 0.90 5.90 -2.47
N ALA A 76 0.58 4.63 -2.70
CA ALA A 76 -0.41 3.88 -1.93
C ALA A 76 -0.02 3.75 -0.45
N VAL A 77 1.23 3.35 -0.17
CA VAL A 77 1.77 3.23 1.19
C VAL A 77 1.64 4.56 1.94
N GLY A 78 2.13 5.66 1.35
CA GLY A 78 2.11 6.96 2.00
C GLY A 78 0.70 7.52 2.15
N ALA A 79 -0.16 7.38 1.15
CA ALA A 79 -1.54 7.83 1.23
C ALA A 79 -2.31 7.13 2.36
N LEU A 80 -2.17 5.81 2.48
CA LEU A 80 -2.77 5.04 3.57
C LEU A 80 -2.27 5.52 4.94
N CYS A 81 -0.97 5.77 5.09
CA CYS A 81 -0.40 6.30 6.33
C CYS A 81 -1.03 7.63 6.74
N PHE A 82 -1.24 8.54 5.79
CA PHE A 82 -1.91 9.82 6.06
C PHE A 82 -3.40 9.64 6.35
N GLN A 83 -4.09 8.72 5.68
CA GLN A 83 -5.50 8.42 5.96
C GLN A 83 -5.69 7.92 7.40
N ILE A 84 -4.91 6.92 7.83
CA ILE A 84 -5.10 6.29 9.15
C ILE A 84 -4.69 7.20 10.32
N TRP A 85 -3.72 8.09 10.12
CA TRP A 85 -3.23 8.98 11.19
C TRP A 85 -3.85 10.37 11.19
N LYS A 86 -4.37 10.82 10.04
CA LYS A 86 -4.97 12.13 9.85
C LYS A 86 -6.37 11.98 9.30
N SER A 87 -6.51 12.02 7.97
CA SER A 87 -7.78 12.01 7.25
C SER A 87 -7.52 11.76 5.76
N SER A 88 -8.48 11.15 5.06
CA SER A 88 -8.51 11.11 3.59
C SER A 88 -8.47 12.51 2.95
N ALA A 89 -8.86 13.55 3.68
CA ALA A 89 -8.72 14.95 3.26
C ALA A 89 -7.30 15.55 3.50
N SER A 90 -6.30 14.76 3.87
CA SER A 90 -4.92 15.24 3.87
C SER A 90 -4.47 15.63 2.46
N LYS A 91 -3.74 16.75 2.32
CA LYS A 91 -3.17 17.18 1.04
C LYS A 91 -2.30 16.09 0.41
N VAL A 92 -1.47 15.42 1.23
CA VAL A 92 -0.58 14.33 0.81
C VAL A 92 -1.40 13.16 0.27
N ALA A 93 -2.41 12.70 1.04
CA ALA A 93 -3.26 11.58 0.66
C ALA A 93 -4.02 11.86 -0.64
N ARG A 94 -4.71 13.01 -0.75
CA ARG A 94 -5.46 13.35 -1.97
C ARG A 94 -4.58 13.43 -3.21
N LYS A 95 -3.34 13.92 -3.07
CA LYS A 95 -2.42 14.04 -4.19
C LYS A 95 -1.93 12.68 -4.67
N ALA A 96 -1.62 11.79 -3.74
CA ALA A 96 -1.25 10.41 -4.04
C ALA A 96 -2.43 9.61 -4.62
N VAL A 97 -3.65 9.77 -4.10
CA VAL A 97 -4.87 9.14 -4.68
C VAL A 97 -5.08 9.57 -6.13
N ARG A 98 -5.02 10.88 -6.43
CA ARG A 98 -5.14 11.36 -7.83
C ARG A 98 -4.04 10.82 -8.74
N PHE A 99 -2.83 10.65 -8.21
CA PHE A 99 -1.73 10.05 -8.95
C PHE A 99 -2.02 8.57 -9.25
N MET A 100 -2.42 7.79 -8.25
CA MET A 100 -2.77 6.37 -8.44
C MET A 100 -3.95 6.18 -9.37
N ASP A 101 -5.01 6.98 -9.26
CA ASP A 101 -6.18 6.90 -10.14
C ASP A 101 -5.82 7.09 -11.63
N LYS A 102 -4.75 7.85 -11.91
CA LYS A 102 -4.27 8.11 -13.26
C LYS A 102 -3.26 7.08 -13.76
N GLU A 103 -2.35 6.63 -12.91
CA GLU A 103 -1.15 5.89 -13.32
C GLU A 103 -1.16 4.40 -12.96
N MET A 104 -1.95 3.99 -11.95
CA MET A 104 -1.91 2.62 -11.44
C MET A 104 -2.58 1.63 -12.40
N LYS A 105 -1.90 0.52 -12.66
CA LYS A 105 -2.33 -0.56 -13.56
C LYS A 105 -2.36 -1.88 -12.80
N PHE A 106 -3.21 -2.79 -13.26
CA PHE A 106 -3.21 -4.16 -12.77
C PHE A 106 -3.62 -5.14 -13.85
N ASP A 107 -2.72 -6.05 -14.19
CA ASP A 107 -3.02 -7.26 -14.95
C ASP A 107 -2.18 -8.38 -14.38
N TRP A 108 -2.85 -9.42 -13.86
CA TRP A 108 -2.23 -10.55 -13.18
C TRP A 108 -1.13 -11.22 -14.00
N ASN A 109 -1.27 -11.24 -15.34
CA ASN A 109 -0.39 -11.96 -16.24
C ASN A 109 0.66 -11.07 -16.94
N THR A 110 0.90 -9.86 -16.44
CA THR A 110 1.91 -8.93 -16.98
C THR A 110 2.84 -8.42 -15.90
N ALA A 111 3.87 -7.64 -16.27
CA ALA A 111 4.75 -6.99 -15.31
C ALA A 111 4.00 -6.04 -14.34
N ASP A 112 2.81 -5.58 -14.71
CA ASP A 112 1.95 -4.70 -13.90
C ASP A 112 1.07 -5.51 -12.94
N SER A 113 1.70 -6.39 -12.15
CA SER A 113 1.03 -7.29 -11.20
C SER A 113 1.63 -7.16 -9.80
N ASP A 114 1.93 -5.94 -9.35
CA ASP A 114 2.53 -5.68 -8.03
C ASP A 114 1.53 -5.89 -6.90
N LEU A 115 1.31 -7.15 -6.49
CA LEU A 115 0.38 -7.48 -5.41
C LEU A 115 0.71 -6.78 -4.09
N TYR A 116 1.99 -6.48 -3.82
CA TYR A 116 2.39 -5.73 -2.64
C TYR A 116 1.88 -4.28 -2.71
N GLY A 117 2.07 -3.61 -3.86
CA GLY A 117 1.49 -2.29 -4.09
C GLY A 117 -0.03 -2.27 -4.03
N HIS A 118 -0.68 -3.27 -4.63
CA HIS A 118 -2.13 -3.36 -4.65
C HIS A 118 -2.74 -3.67 -3.27
N TYR A 119 -2.05 -4.39 -2.39
CA TYR A 119 -2.43 -4.56 -0.99
C TYR A 119 -2.58 -3.22 -0.24
N TYR A 120 -1.69 -2.25 -0.51
CA TYR A 120 -1.84 -0.90 0.03
C TYR A 120 -2.90 -0.09 -0.70
N ALA A 121 -2.93 -0.19 -2.03
CA ALA A 121 -3.80 0.64 -2.85
C ALA A 121 -5.27 0.34 -2.61
N VAL A 122 -5.67 -0.93 -2.43
CA VAL A 122 -7.07 -1.26 -2.15
C VAL A 122 -7.57 -0.63 -0.85
N GLN A 123 -6.77 -0.69 0.22
CA GLN A 123 -7.09 -0.03 1.49
C GLN A 123 -7.17 1.49 1.32
N CYS A 124 -6.25 2.06 0.55
CA CYS A 124 -6.22 3.50 0.33
C CYS A 124 -7.44 3.99 -0.48
N MET A 125 -7.75 3.29 -1.57
CA MET A 125 -8.81 3.66 -2.50
C MET A 125 -10.19 3.44 -1.88
N ILE A 126 -10.42 2.34 -1.14
CA ILE A 126 -11.69 2.15 -0.43
C ILE A 126 -11.91 3.20 0.68
N ASN A 127 -10.85 3.60 1.40
CA ASN A 127 -10.90 4.68 2.40
C ASN A 127 -11.12 6.07 1.76
N ASN A 128 -10.74 6.25 0.50
CA ASN A 128 -11.08 7.45 -0.26
C ASN A 128 -12.54 7.41 -0.72
N GLY A 129 -13.02 6.24 -1.13
CA GLY A 129 -14.35 6.06 -1.69
C GLY A 129 -14.53 6.79 -3.02
N GLY A 130 -15.79 7.00 -3.40
CA GLY A 130 -16.16 7.79 -4.58
C GLY A 130 -15.76 7.15 -5.91
N PRO A 131 -15.76 7.95 -7.00
CA PRO A 131 -15.47 7.46 -8.35
C PRO A 131 -14.09 6.82 -8.50
N GLU A 132 -13.07 7.30 -7.78
CA GLU A 132 -11.72 6.73 -7.76
C GLU A 132 -11.74 5.29 -7.23
N TRP A 133 -12.48 5.03 -6.14
CA TRP A 133 -12.69 3.67 -5.64
C TRP A 133 -13.40 2.80 -6.66
N GLU A 134 -14.46 3.28 -7.28
CA GLU A 134 -15.22 2.49 -8.26
C GLU A 134 -14.37 2.05 -9.46
N ARG A 135 -13.50 2.93 -9.96
CA ARG A 135 -12.55 2.61 -11.04
C ARG A 135 -11.50 1.60 -10.58
N TYR A 136 -10.85 1.85 -9.45
CA TYR A 136 -9.85 0.95 -8.90
C TYR A 136 -10.43 -0.43 -8.57
N ASN A 137 -11.64 -0.48 -8.01
CA ASN A 137 -12.32 -1.71 -7.66
C ASN A 137 -12.55 -2.62 -8.87
N LYS A 138 -12.93 -2.04 -10.01
CA LYS A 138 -13.04 -2.75 -11.29
C LYS A 138 -11.68 -3.23 -11.81
N LEU A 139 -10.63 -2.47 -11.57
CA LEU A 139 -9.26 -2.80 -12.00
C LEU A 139 -8.72 -4.08 -11.32
N PHE A 140 -8.89 -4.22 -10.00
CA PHE A 140 -8.24 -5.31 -9.26
C PHE A 140 -9.12 -6.52 -8.96
N ARG A 141 -10.42 -6.33 -8.64
CA ARG A 141 -11.23 -7.36 -7.98
C ARG A 141 -11.31 -8.65 -8.79
N ASP A 142 -11.74 -8.53 -10.04
CA ASP A 142 -11.98 -9.70 -10.89
C ASP A 142 -10.66 -10.36 -11.32
N GLN A 143 -9.58 -9.57 -11.47
CA GLN A 143 -8.23 -10.09 -11.68
C GLN A 143 -7.78 -10.98 -10.52
N VAL A 144 -8.00 -10.57 -9.26
CA VAL A 144 -7.66 -11.41 -8.10
C VAL A 144 -8.52 -12.68 -8.07
N LEU A 145 -9.85 -12.54 -8.18
CA LEU A 145 -10.79 -13.66 -8.09
C LEU A 145 -10.54 -14.73 -9.17
N ASN A 146 -10.34 -14.30 -10.42
CA ASN A 146 -10.17 -15.22 -11.56
C ASN A 146 -8.81 -15.96 -11.56
N ASN A 147 -7.88 -15.55 -10.70
CA ASN A 147 -6.56 -16.15 -10.58
C ASN A 147 -6.35 -16.98 -9.31
N GLN A 148 -7.41 -17.22 -8.53
CA GLN A 148 -7.41 -18.21 -7.47
C GLN A 148 -7.57 -19.64 -8.05
N HIS A 149 -6.81 -20.59 -7.52
CA HIS A 149 -7.01 -22.02 -7.76
C HIS A 149 -8.16 -22.55 -6.90
N LYS A 150 -8.70 -23.73 -7.29
CA LYS A 150 -9.81 -24.38 -6.58
C LYS A 150 -9.47 -24.78 -5.13
N ASP A 151 -8.20 -24.99 -4.83
CA ASP A 151 -7.65 -25.32 -3.51
C ASP A 151 -7.23 -24.07 -2.70
N GLY A 152 -7.53 -22.87 -3.20
CA GLY A 152 -7.51 -21.63 -2.44
C GLY A 152 -6.22 -20.80 -2.55
N TYR A 153 -5.11 -21.35 -3.06
CA TYR A 153 -3.93 -20.53 -3.38
C TYR A 153 -4.07 -19.86 -4.75
N TYR A 154 -3.14 -18.98 -5.12
CA TYR A 154 -3.25 -18.17 -6.34
C TYR A 154 -2.16 -18.49 -7.36
N LYS A 155 -2.49 -18.33 -8.65
CA LYS A 155 -1.59 -18.56 -9.80
C LYS A 155 -0.36 -17.66 -9.75
N VAL A 156 0.74 -18.08 -10.36
CA VAL A 156 1.93 -17.24 -10.52
C VAL A 156 1.58 -15.99 -11.33
N VAL A 157 2.03 -14.83 -10.84
CA VAL A 157 1.83 -13.53 -11.46
C VAL A 157 2.89 -13.26 -12.54
N GLY A 158 2.68 -12.25 -13.38
CA GLY A 158 3.70 -11.76 -14.30
C GLY A 158 3.66 -12.35 -15.70
N GLY A 159 2.99 -13.48 -15.89
CA GLY A 159 3.00 -14.20 -17.17
C GLY A 159 4.42 -14.55 -17.66
N GLY A 160 5.35 -14.76 -16.73
CA GLY A 160 6.77 -14.99 -17.02
C GLY A 160 7.63 -13.73 -17.13
N ASN A 161 7.04 -12.53 -17.02
CA ASN A 161 7.79 -11.28 -16.99
C ASN A 161 8.34 -10.97 -15.59
N LYS A 162 9.41 -10.17 -15.54
CA LYS A 162 9.86 -9.54 -14.30
C LYS A 162 8.82 -8.52 -13.83
N ILE A 163 8.31 -8.67 -12.61
CA ILE A 163 7.29 -7.77 -12.06
C ILE A 163 7.89 -6.38 -11.78
N ASN A 164 7.12 -5.35 -12.12
CA ASN A 164 7.38 -3.96 -11.77
C ASN A 164 6.97 -3.71 -10.31
N ALA A 165 7.72 -4.24 -9.34
CA ALA A 165 7.40 -4.15 -7.91
C ALA A 165 8.58 -3.67 -7.07
N VAL A 166 8.28 -2.90 -6.03
CA VAL A 166 9.26 -2.51 -5.00
C VAL A 166 9.68 -3.72 -4.14
N ALA A 167 8.79 -4.71 -4.00
CA ALA A 167 9.03 -5.94 -3.23
C ALA A 167 8.35 -7.16 -3.88
N GLY A 168 8.94 -7.70 -4.96
CA GLY A 168 8.33 -8.72 -5.82
C GLY A 168 8.48 -10.20 -5.39
N SER A 169 8.86 -10.50 -4.15
CA SER A 169 9.18 -11.90 -3.75
C SER A 169 7.97 -12.86 -3.79
N PHE A 170 6.74 -12.33 -3.83
CA PHE A 170 5.49 -13.07 -4.08
C PHE A 170 5.39 -13.66 -5.50
N ALA A 171 6.24 -13.23 -6.44
CA ALA A 171 6.23 -13.72 -7.81
C ALA A 171 6.84 -15.13 -7.96
N GLY A 172 7.60 -15.61 -6.96
CA GLY A 172 8.16 -16.96 -6.98
C GLY A 172 7.08 -18.06 -6.86
N ASP A 173 7.36 -19.23 -7.44
CA ASP A 173 6.45 -20.40 -7.38
C ASP A 173 6.81 -21.40 -6.25
N GLY A 174 7.90 -21.15 -5.53
CA GLY A 174 8.22 -21.91 -4.32
C GLY A 174 7.21 -21.69 -3.19
N GLY A 175 7.27 -22.52 -2.15
CA GLY A 175 6.33 -22.47 -1.02
C GLY A 175 6.21 -21.09 -0.36
N TYR A 176 7.33 -20.37 -0.20
CA TYR A 176 7.33 -18.99 0.30
C TYR A 176 6.54 -18.03 -0.61
N GLY A 177 6.80 -18.04 -1.93
CA GLY A 177 6.15 -17.14 -2.88
C GLY A 177 4.65 -17.43 -3.00
N ARG A 178 4.28 -18.73 -3.03
CA ARG A 178 2.88 -19.17 -3.01
C ARG A 178 2.14 -18.69 -1.75
N HIS A 179 2.74 -18.89 -0.58
CA HIS A 179 2.14 -18.44 0.68
C HIS A 179 2.00 -16.92 0.73
N TYR A 180 3.07 -16.18 0.39
CA TYR A 180 3.05 -14.73 0.42
C TYR A 180 2.01 -14.14 -0.54
N ARG A 181 1.95 -14.67 -1.77
CA ARG A 181 0.93 -14.30 -2.76
C ARG A 181 -0.49 -14.56 -2.27
N ALA A 182 -0.73 -15.71 -1.65
CA ALA A 182 -2.04 -16.03 -1.09
C ALA A 182 -2.43 -15.06 0.03
N CYS A 183 -1.51 -14.70 0.92
CA CYS A 183 -1.75 -13.70 1.96
C CYS A 183 -2.09 -12.33 1.37
N LEU A 184 -1.32 -11.83 0.41
CA LEU A 184 -1.58 -10.53 -0.24
C LEU A 184 -2.95 -10.49 -0.91
N ALA A 185 -3.24 -11.49 -1.76
CA ALA A 185 -4.51 -11.57 -2.46
C ALA A 185 -5.71 -11.68 -1.50
N THR A 186 -5.57 -12.46 -0.42
CA THR A 186 -6.59 -12.55 0.62
C THR A 186 -6.80 -11.20 1.29
N LEU A 187 -5.72 -10.57 1.81
CA LEU A 187 -5.77 -9.26 2.47
C LEU A 187 -6.39 -8.17 1.58
N MET A 188 -6.16 -8.23 0.26
CA MET A 188 -6.80 -7.33 -0.69
C MET A 188 -8.32 -7.53 -0.72
N LEU A 189 -8.79 -8.77 -0.78
CA LEU A 189 -10.22 -9.10 -0.74
C LEU A 189 -10.85 -8.88 0.63
N GLU A 190 -10.09 -8.90 1.73
CA GLU A 190 -10.64 -8.62 3.06
C GLU A 190 -11.06 -7.15 3.22
N SER A 191 -10.57 -6.27 2.35
CA SER A 191 -10.81 -4.83 2.44
C SER A 191 -12.30 -4.45 2.48
N TYR A 192 -13.18 -5.23 1.85
CA TYR A 192 -14.62 -4.98 1.81
C TYR A 192 -15.32 -5.11 3.17
N TYR A 193 -14.79 -5.91 4.09
CA TYR A 193 -15.45 -6.18 5.39
C TYR A 193 -14.60 -5.80 6.60
N ARG A 194 -13.27 -5.72 6.43
CA ARG A 194 -12.36 -5.37 7.52
C ARG A 194 -12.25 -3.87 7.74
N PHE A 195 -12.35 -3.12 6.65
CA PHE A 195 -12.41 -1.66 6.65
C PHE A 195 -13.78 -1.28 6.12
N LEU A 196 -14.82 -1.49 6.93
CA LEU A 196 -16.16 -1.05 6.57
C LEU A 196 -16.06 0.39 6.05
N PRO A 197 -16.38 0.66 4.76
CA PRO A 197 -16.51 2.04 4.31
C PRO A 197 -17.53 2.64 5.26
N ALA A 198 -17.24 3.80 5.84
CA ALA A 198 -18.09 4.38 6.85
C ALA A 198 -19.53 4.52 6.33
N THR A 199 -20.36 3.51 6.53
CA THR A 199 -21.82 3.57 6.46
C THR A 199 -22.31 4.25 7.74
N GLY A 200 -21.68 5.37 8.06
CA GLY A 200 -22.26 6.47 8.83
C GLY A 200 -23.24 7.25 7.96
N ALA A 201 -24.04 6.56 7.14
CA ALA A 201 -25.34 7.08 6.78
C ALA A 201 -26.13 7.06 8.08
N LYS A 202 -26.23 8.24 8.71
CA LYS A 202 -27.21 8.47 9.77
C LYS A 202 -28.56 8.08 9.17
N THR A 203 -29.16 7.01 9.67
CA THR A 203 -30.60 6.84 9.53
C THR A 203 -31.23 8.01 10.29
N ASN A 204 -32.07 8.77 9.58
CA ASN A 204 -32.82 9.90 10.12
C ASN A 204 -33.56 9.53 11.41
#